data_AF-R5CJ02-F1
#
_entry.id   AF-R5CJ02-F1
#
_cell.length_a   1.000
_cell.length_b   1.000
_cell.length_c   1.000
_cell.angle_alpha   90.00
_cell.angle_beta   90.00
_cell.angle_gamma   90.00
#
_symmetry.space_group_name_H-M   'P 1'
#
loop_
_entity.id
_entity.type
_entity.pdbx_description
1 polymer ?
#
loop_
_entity_poly.entity_id
_entity_poly.type
_entity_poly.pdbx_seq_one_letter_code
_entity_poly.pdbx_strand_id
1 'polypeptide(L)'
;MLSALLSRVLGANEKKRILEEQYGIPMTRAIDEEVQSMCNLSEGIVEETTERLEEKYGNILSEKDKAISEKDKAISEKDKTISEKDQEIARLKQLLKESGK
;
A
#
# COMPACT_ATOMS: atom_id res chain seq x y z
N MET A 1 20.94 -1.92 -27.05
CA MET A 1 20.93 -0.44 -26.99
C MET A 1 19.82 0.07 -26.06
N LEU A 2 18.53 -0.06 -26.41
CA LEU A 2 17.42 0.42 -25.56
C LEU A 2 17.40 -0.20 -24.16
N SER A 3 17.78 -1.47 -24.03
CA SER A 3 17.92 -2.17 -22.74
C SER A 3 18.94 -1.52 -21.80
N ALA A 4 20.02 -0.93 -22.34
CA ALA A 4 21.01 -0.21 -21.55
C ALA A 4 20.47 1.17 -21.13
N LEU A 5 19.84 1.90 -22.06
CA LEU A 5 19.29 3.24 -21.84
C LEU A 5 18.14 3.25 -20.81
N LEU A 6 17.27 2.25 -20.86
CA LEU A 6 16.13 2.11 -19.96
C LEU A 6 16.47 1.32 -18.68
N SER A 7 17.74 0.93 -18.51
CA SER A 7 18.16 0.23 -17.29
C SER A 7 18.00 1.12 -16.07
N ARG A 8 17.37 0.59 -15.03
CA ARG A 8 17.24 1.24 -13.71
C ARG A 8 18.51 1.11 -12.86
N VAL A 9 19.43 0.23 -13.26
CA VAL A 9 20.66 -0.07 -12.51
C VAL A 9 21.82 0.80 -12.99
N LEU A 10 21.83 1.15 -14.27
CA LEU A 10 22.91 1.94 -14.87
C LEU A 10 22.67 3.43 -14.64
N GLY A 11 23.66 4.13 -14.09
CA GLY A 11 23.64 5.59 -14.01
C GLY A 11 23.79 6.25 -15.39
N ALA A 12 23.49 7.54 -15.49
CA ALA A 12 23.57 8.29 -16.74
C ALA A 12 24.95 8.17 -17.42
N ASN A 13 26.04 8.32 -16.67
CA ASN A 13 27.40 8.21 -17.21
C ASN A 13 27.73 6.80 -17.75
N GLU A 14 27.22 5.76 -17.10
CA GLU A 14 27.45 4.37 -17.53
C GLU A 14 26.66 4.05 -18.80
N LYS A 15 25.44 4.59 -18.91
CA LYS A 15 24.64 4.52 -20.13
C LYS A 15 25.35 5.21 -21.30
N LYS A 16 25.90 6.41 -21.08
CA LYS A 16 26.69 7.16 -22.06
C LYS A 16 27.91 6.35 -22.51
N ARG A 17 28.68 5.81 -21.57
CA ARG A 17 29.84 4.96 -21.85
C ARG A 17 29.50 3.73 -22.69
N ILE A 18 28.40 3.05 -22.39
CA ILE A 18 27.94 1.90 -23.18
C ILE A 18 27.58 2.31 -24.61
N LEU A 19 26.91 3.45 -24.79
CA LEU A 19 26.58 3.97 -26.13
C LEU A 19 27.85 4.24 -26.96
N GLU A 20 28.87 4.85 -26.35
CA GLU A 20 30.14 5.13 -27.02
C GLU A 20 30.97 3.87 -27.29
N GLU A 21 31.25 3.08 -26.25
CA GLU A 21 32.22 1.98 -26.31
C GLU A 21 31.66 0.72 -26.97
N GLN A 22 30.38 0.38 -26.73
CA GLN A 22 29.80 -0.88 -27.20
C GLN A 22 28.96 -0.71 -28.48
N TYR A 23 28.32 0.46 -28.64
CA TYR A 23 27.46 0.73 -29.79
C TYR A 23 28.08 1.73 -30.78
N GLY A 24 29.23 2.31 -30.48
CA GLY A 24 29.94 3.23 -31.38
C GLY A 24 29.22 4.55 -31.63
N ILE A 25 28.33 4.95 -30.72
CA ILE A 25 27.54 6.18 -30.83
C ILE A 25 28.29 7.30 -30.08
N PRO A 26 28.86 8.30 -30.77
CA PRO A 26 29.63 9.34 -30.11
C PRO A 26 28.74 10.21 -29.21
N MET A 27 29.22 10.54 -28.01
CA MET A 27 28.49 11.33 -27.04
C MET A 27 28.51 12.83 -27.38
N THR A 28 27.79 13.18 -28.45
CA THR A 28 27.57 14.59 -28.80
C THR A 28 26.62 15.25 -27.80
N ARG A 29 26.65 16.59 -27.73
CA ARG A 29 25.76 17.36 -26.85
C ARG A 29 24.28 16.99 -26.98
N ALA A 30 23.81 16.75 -28.21
CA ALA A 30 22.42 16.37 -28.45
C ALA A 30 22.06 15.01 -27.83
N ILE A 31 22.92 14.00 -28.05
CA ILE A 31 22.72 12.67 -27.45
C ILE A 31 22.82 12.75 -25.92
N ASP A 32 23.65 13.65 -25.39
CA ASP A 32 23.82 13.84 -23.94
C ASP A 32 22.56 14.37 -23.27
N GLU A 33 21.97 15.38 -23.87
CA GLU A 33 20.70 15.96 -23.44
C GLU A 33 19.56 14.93 -23.52
N GLU A 34 19.49 14.11 -24.59
CA GLU A 34 18.48 13.06 -24.74
C GLU A 34 18.64 11.94 -23.69
N VAL A 35 19.86 11.44 -23.45
CA VAL A 35 20.12 10.41 -22.43
C VAL A 35 19.76 10.92 -21.04
N GLN A 36 20.07 12.19 -20.75
CA GLN A 36 19.72 12.82 -19.48
C GLN A 36 18.20 12.96 -19.34
N SER A 37 17.52 13.44 -20.38
CA SER A 37 16.05 13.58 -20.40
C SER A 37 15.37 12.23 -20.15
N MET A 38 15.86 11.15 -20.76
CA MET A 38 15.34 9.80 -20.55
C MET A 38 15.55 9.28 -19.12
N CYS A 39 16.66 9.62 -18.46
CA CYS A 39 16.87 9.26 -17.06
C CYS A 39 15.86 9.98 -16.15
N ASN A 40 15.70 11.29 -16.33
CA ASN A 40 14.73 12.09 -15.58
C ASN A 40 13.29 11.59 -15.82
N LEU A 41 12.96 11.18 -17.06
CA LEU A 41 11.66 10.61 -17.37
C LEU A 41 11.41 9.32 -16.58
N SER A 42 12.42 8.45 -16.47
CA SER A 42 12.29 7.20 -15.70
C SER A 42 12.12 7.44 -14.20
N GLU A 43 12.78 8.47 -13.65
CA GLU A 43 12.61 8.90 -12.26
C GLU A 43 11.21 9.49 -12.04
N GLY A 44 10.78 10.40 -12.91
CA GLY A 44 9.45 11.03 -12.82
C GLY A 44 8.29 10.03 -12.89
N ILE A 45 8.40 8.98 -13.72
CA ILE A 45 7.39 7.90 -13.74
C ILE A 45 7.35 7.17 -12.39
N VAL A 46 8.49 6.89 -11.78
CA VAL A 46 8.56 6.21 -10.47
C VAL A 46 7.96 7.11 -9.38
N GLU A 47 8.28 8.40 -9.38
CA GLU A 47 7.72 9.37 -8.44
C GLU A 47 6.20 9.48 -8.59
N GLU A 48 5.69 9.76 -9.79
CA GLU A 48 4.25 9.89 -10.07
C GLU A 48 3.49 8.61 -9.68
N THR A 49 4.04 7.44 -10.03
CA THR A 49 3.40 6.17 -9.66
C THR A 49 3.44 5.92 -8.15
N THR A 50 4.50 6.34 -7.47
CA THR A 50 4.60 6.22 -6.00
C THR A 50 3.57 7.12 -5.33
N GLU A 51 3.48 8.39 -5.70
CA GLU A 51 2.50 9.35 -5.16
C GLU A 51 1.06 8.84 -5.35
N ARG A 52 0.74 8.36 -6.56
CA ARG A 52 -0.59 7.81 -6.87
C ARG A 52 -0.90 6.56 -6.05
N LEU A 53 0.09 5.71 -5.81
CA LEU A 53 -0.09 4.52 -4.96
C LEU A 53 -0.28 4.92 -3.50
N GLU A 54 0.49 5.87 -2.99
CA GLU A 54 0.35 6.38 -1.63
C GLU A 54 -1.03 6.97 -1.40
N GLU A 55 -1.53 7.80 -2.33
CA GLU A 55 -2.90 8.34 -2.27
C GLU A 55 -3.94 7.21 -2.26
N LYS A 56 -3.84 6.27 -3.21
CA LYS A 56 -4.81 5.18 -3.36
C LYS A 56 -4.83 4.26 -2.14
N TYR A 57 -3.65 3.83 -1.66
CA TYR A 57 -3.56 2.96 -0.50
C TYR A 57 -3.93 3.69 0.79
N GLY A 58 -3.59 4.99 0.92
CA GLY A 58 -4.02 5.83 2.03
C GLY A 58 -5.55 5.91 2.14
N ASN A 59 -6.23 6.13 1.01
CA ASN A 59 -7.69 6.16 0.96
C ASN A 59 -8.31 4.81 1.33
N ILE A 60 -7.79 3.70 0.78
CA ILE A 60 -8.26 2.34 1.10
C ILE A 60 -8.06 2.02 2.59
N LEU A 61 -6.92 2.42 3.17
CA LEU A 61 -6.62 2.22 4.58
C LEU A 61 -7.62 3.00 5.45
N SER A 62 -7.86 4.27 5.13
CA SER A 62 -8.83 5.12 5.84
C SER A 62 -10.25 4.54 5.82
N GLU A 63 -10.70 4.00 4.68
CA GLU A 63 -12.00 3.34 4.58
C GLU A 63 -12.07 2.06 5.41
N LYS A 64 -11.01 1.24 5.40
CA LYS A 64 -10.93 0.03 6.23
C LYS A 64 -10.94 0.36 7.72
N ASP A 65 -10.24 1.41 8.14
CA ASP A 65 -10.21 1.84 9.54
C ASP A 65 -11.60 2.29 10.01
N LYS A 66 -12.34 3.03 9.18
CA LYS A 66 -13.74 3.39 9.46
C LYS A 66 -14.61 2.14 9.62
N ALA A 67 -14.51 1.20 8.69
CA ALA A 67 -15.29 -0.04 8.74
C ALA A 67 -14.94 -0.93 9.95
N ILE A 68 -13.67 -0.95 10.37
CA ILE A 68 -13.24 -1.64 11.59
C ILE A 68 -13.85 -0.94 12.81
N SER A 69 -13.77 0.39 12.91
CA SER A 69 -14.35 1.16 14.02
C SER A 69 -15.86 0.92 14.18
N GLU A 70 -16.59 0.83 13.07
CA GLU A 70 -18.03 0.49 13.10
C GLU A 70 -18.28 -0.93 13.60
N LYS A 71 -17.47 -1.90 13.17
CA LYS A 71 -17.57 -3.29 13.65
C LYS A 71 -17.26 -3.40 15.13
N ASP A 72 -16.27 -2.67 15.63
CA ASP A 72 -15.91 -2.67 17.05
C ASP A 72 -17.06 -2.16 17.92
N LYS A 73 -17.74 -1.09 17.48
CA LYS A 73 -18.95 -0.60 18.16
C LYS A 73 -20.05 -1.65 18.20
N ALA A 74 -20.33 -2.31 17.07
CA ALA A 74 -21.34 -3.35 16.99
C ALA A 74 -21.00 -4.58 17.84
N ILE A 75 -19.71 -4.94 17.95
CA ILE A 75 -19.24 -6.02 18.84
C ILE A 75 -19.50 -5.62 20.29
N SER A 76 -19.14 -4.40 20.70
CA SER A 76 -19.35 -3.90 22.06
C SER A 76 -20.83 -3.93 22.49
N GLU A 77 -21.75 -3.58 21.59
CA GLU A 77 -23.20 -3.67 21.84
C GLU A 77 -23.67 -5.12 22.01
N LYS A 78 -23.14 -6.04 21.21
CA LYS A 78 -23.44 -7.47 21.33
C LYS A 78 -22.91 -8.05 22.64
N ASP A 79 -21.69 -7.67 23.05
CA ASP A 79 -21.11 -8.12 24.32
C ASP A 79 -21.95 -7.68 25.52
N LYS A 80 -22.46 -6.44 25.49
CA LYS A 80 -23.41 -5.96 26.52
C LYS A 80 -24.68 -6.81 26.55
N THR A 81 -25.26 -7.10 25.39
CA THR A 81 -26.46 -7.94 25.27
C THR A 81 -26.22 -9.37 25.77
N ILE A 82 -25.06 -9.94 25.48
CA ILE A 82 -24.67 -11.28 25.95
C ILE A 82 -24.57 -11.28 27.47
N SER A 83 -23.91 -10.28 28.06
CA SER A 83 -23.79 -10.13 29.51
C SER A 83 -25.16 -10.06 30.20
N GLU A 84 -26.11 -9.30 29.64
CA GLU A 84 -27.49 -9.25 30.15
C GLU A 84 -28.20 -10.61 30.07
N LYS A 85 -28.04 -11.34 28.96
CA LYS A 85 -28.60 -12.68 28.81
C LYS A 85 -27.96 -13.70 29.76
N ASP A 86 -26.66 -13.62 30.00
CA ASP A 86 -25.96 -14.51 30.94
C ASP A 86 -26.46 -14.29 32.38
N GLN A 87 -26.71 -13.04 32.77
CA GLN A 87 -27.32 -12.71 34.06
C GLN A 87 -28.73 -13.30 34.17
N GLU A 88 -29.55 -13.19 33.14
CA GLU A 88 -30.92 -13.74 33.15
C GLU A 88 -30.92 -15.27 33.19
N ILE A 89 -30.03 -15.92 32.43
CA ILE A 89 -29.84 -17.38 32.50
C ILE A 89 -29.44 -17.80 33.92
N ALA A 90 -28.56 -17.05 34.58
CA ALA A 90 -28.17 -17.34 35.96
C ALA A 90 -29.36 -17.24 36.93
N ARG A 91 -30.20 -16.20 36.79
CA ARG A 91 -31.43 -16.03 37.59
C ARG A 91 -32.43 -17.16 37.37
N LEU A 92 -32.72 -17.50 36.12
CA LEU A 92 -33.66 -18.59 35.79
C LEU A 92 -33.18 -19.95 36.31
N LYS A 93 -31.86 -20.23 36.22
CA LYS A 93 -31.25 -21.43 36.80
C LYS A 93 -31.43 -21.49 38.32
N GLN A 94 -31.35 -20.36 39.01
CA GLN A 94 -31.56 -20.29 40.45
C GLN A 94 -33.03 -20.60 40.82
N LEU A 95 -33.99 -19.97 40.12
CA LEU A 95 -35.43 -20.21 40.36
C LEU A 95 -35.84 -21.67 40.14
N LEU A 96 -35.31 -22.34 39.10
CA LEU A 96 -35.56 -23.76 38.86
C LEU A 96 -35.03 -24.67 39.98
N LYS A 97 -33.91 -24.29 40.59
CA LYS A 97 -33.35 -25.03 41.73
C LYS A 97 -34.18 -24.86 43.01
N GLU A 98 -34.85 -23.72 43.14
CA GLU A 98 -35.72 -23.40 44.27
C GLU A 98 -37.11 -24.05 44.13
N SER A 99 -37.66 -24.15 42.91
CA SER A 99 -38.97 -24.77 42.65
C SER A 99 -38.96 -26.29 42.54
N GLY A 100 -37.78 -26.91 42.37
CA GLY A 100 -37.59 -28.35 42.39
C GLY A 100 -37.28 -28.94 43.78
N LYS A 101 -37.35 -28.13 44.84
CA LYS A 101 -37.29 -28.55 46.26
C LYS A 101 -38.68 -28.53 46.88
#